data_AF-A0A1H2G6U9-F1
#
_entry.id   AF-A0A1H2G6U9-F1
#
_cell.length_a   1.000
_cell.length_b   1.000
_cell.length_c   1.000
_cell.angle_alpha   90.00
_cell.angle_beta   90.00
_cell.angle_gamma   90.00
#
_symmetry.space_group_name_H-M   'P 1'
#
loop_
_entity.id
_entity.type
_entity.pdbx_description
1 polymer ?
#
loop_
_entity_poly.entity_id
_entity_poly.type
_entity_poly.pdbx_seq_one_letter_code
_entity_poly.pdbx_strand_id
1 'polypeptide(L)'
;MKIALNRDGTAKGTLTLTFEKAERQVMEAVFSASKDLYAVDIEELPEVLQRHWRGRLFSGRPASIPGADAASDDLAEARLGWRSERLVMLEKWLAPGAPFGEGGNGVLTLPPDEIDLFFSIINDRRLSLAALYLVTEDLMEADIEAIQPQELQQAVWEIHLLAFVMENCLQCIQEWKEEL
;
A
#
# COMPACT_ATOMS: atom_id res chain seq x y z
N MET A 1 -3.93 10.83 -12.98
CA MET A 1 -4.83 9.78 -12.49
C MET A 1 -6.16 10.44 -12.18
N LYS A 2 -7.28 9.81 -12.56
CA LYS A 2 -8.63 10.30 -12.23
C LYS A 2 -9.28 9.34 -11.25
N ILE A 3 -9.88 9.87 -10.19
CA ILE A 3 -10.56 9.09 -9.15
C ILE A 3 -12.01 9.56 -9.09
N ALA A 4 -12.94 8.62 -9.05
CA ALA A 4 -14.37 8.88 -8.95
C ALA A 4 -15.04 7.84 -8.05
N LEU A 5 -16.07 8.27 -7.31
CA LEU A 5 -16.92 7.37 -6.53
C LEU A 5 -18.29 7.27 -7.20
N ASN A 6 -18.67 6.07 -7.63
CA ASN A 6 -19.89 5.82 -8.38
C ASN A 6 -21.02 5.30 -7.47
N ARG A 7 -22.24 5.81 -7.68
CA ARG A 7 -23.45 5.34 -7.00
C ARG A 7 -23.96 4.07 -7.68
N ASP A 8 -23.79 2.92 -7.04
CA ASP A 8 -24.26 1.60 -7.50
C ASP A 8 -25.46 1.08 -6.69
N GLY A 9 -26.10 1.95 -5.91
CA GLY A 9 -27.21 1.58 -5.02
C GLY A 9 -26.75 1.06 -3.65
N THR A 10 -25.45 0.94 -3.40
CA THR A 10 -24.91 0.69 -2.06
C THR A 10 -24.70 1.99 -1.28
N ALA A 11 -24.79 1.92 0.05
CA ALA A 11 -24.55 3.06 0.96
C ALA A 11 -23.06 3.46 1.06
N LYS A 12 -22.17 2.85 0.29
CA LYS A 12 -20.71 3.12 0.34
C LYS A 12 -20.12 3.47 -1.04
N GLY A 13 -20.81 3.16 -2.13
CA GLY A 13 -20.38 3.47 -3.49
C GLY A 13 -19.16 2.67 -3.96
N THR A 14 -18.99 2.57 -5.27
CA THR A 14 -17.85 1.87 -5.89
C THR A 14 -16.78 2.88 -6.30
N LEU A 15 -15.55 2.73 -5.80
CA LEU A 15 -14.43 3.62 -6.09
C LEU A 15 -13.79 3.21 -7.42
N THR A 16 -13.59 4.16 -8.33
CA THR A 16 -13.02 3.92 -9.65
C THR A 16 -11.79 4.80 -9.86
N LEU A 17 -10.66 4.17 -10.14
CA LEU A 17 -9.39 4.81 -10.46
C LEU A 17 -9.09 4.58 -11.94
N THR A 18 -8.96 5.66 -12.70
CA THR A 18 -8.55 5.64 -14.10
C THR A 18 -7.12 6.14 -14.24
N PHE A 19 -6.30 5.32 -14.89
CA PHE A 19 -4.87 5.56 -15.07
C PHE A 19 -4.58 5.78 -16.56
N GLU A 20 -3.86 6.86 -16.86
CA GLU A 20 -3.21 6.95 -18.17
C GLU A 20 -2.12 5.89 -18.28
N LYS A 21 -1.72 5.52 -19.51
CA LYS A 21 -0.75 4.45 -19.77
C LYS A 21 0.50 4.47 -18.88
N ALA A 22 1.12 5.64 -18.70
CA ALA A 22 2.32 5.78 -17.88
C ALA A 22 2.03 5.54 -16.39
N GLU A 23 0.92 6.07 -15.88
CA GLU A 23 0.49 5.90 -14.49
C GLU A 23 0.14 4.44 -14.20
N ARG A 24 -0.51 3.77 -15.18
CA ARG A 24 -0.81 2.33 -15.11
C ARG A 24 0.47 1.52 -14.99
N GLN A 25 1.49 1.81 -15.80
CA GLN A 25 2.78 1.11 -15.76
C GLN A 25 3.49 1.29 -14.41
N VAL A 26 3.43 2.49 -13.83
CA VAL A 26 3.98 2.76 -12.51
C VAL A 26 3.23 1.92 -11.45
N MET A 27 1.91 1.97 -11.42
CA MET A 27 1.12 1.20 -10.45
C MET A 27 1.26 -0.32 -10.64
N GLU A 28 1.37 -0.79 -11.89
CA GLU A 28 1.66 -2.18 -12.22
C GLU A 28 2.99 -2.63 -11.60
N ALA A 29 4.05 -1.81 -11.70
CA ALA A 29 5.34 -2.11 -11.09
C ALA A 29 5.24 -2.14 -9.56
N VAL A 30 4.53 -1.19 -8.95
CA VAL A 30 4.28 -1.15 -7.49
C VAL A 30 3.54 -2.40 -7.01
N PHE A 31 2.46 -2.78 -7.70
CA PHE A 31 1.67 -3.94 -7.34
C PHE A 31 2.41 -5.25 -7.60
N SER A 32 3.22 -5.33 -8.65
CA SER A 32 4.08 -6.49 -8.90
C SER A 32 5.12 -6.66 -7.79
N ALA A 33 5.80 -5.58 -7.40
CA ALA A 33 6.76 -5.63 -6.29
C ALA A 33 6.10 -6.00 -4.95
N SER A 34 4.85 -5.56 -4.74
CA SER A 34 4.07 -5.92 -3.54
C SER A 34 3.65 -7.39 -3.57
N LYS A 35 3.30 -7.91 -4.77
CA LYS A 35 2.96 -9.31 -4.98
C LYS A 35 4.15 -10.21 -4.66
N ASP A 36 5.33 -9.86 -5.19
CA ASP A 36 6.57 -10.58 -4.92
C ASP A 36 6.88 -10.58 -3.41
N LEU A 37 6.70 -9.44 -2.74
CA LEU A 37 6.88 -9.35 -1.28
C LEU A 37 5.93 -10.27 -0.51
N TYR A 38 4.67 -10.41 -0.93
CA TYR A 38 3.69 -11.28 -0.26
C TYR A 38 3.87 -12.76 -0.57
N ALA A 39 4.39 -13.09 -1.75
CA ALA A 39 4.63 -14.47 -2.17
C ALA A 39 5.81 -15.14 -1.45
N VAL A 40 6.73 -14.34 -0.89
CA VAL A 40 7.90 -14.84 -0.15
C VAL A 40 7.53 -15.13 1.32
N ASP A 41 8.05 -16.25 1.84
CA ASP A 41 7.93 -16.59 3.25
C ASP A 41 8.69 -15.56 4.10
N ILE A 42 8.12 -15.17 5.24
CA ILE A 42 8.70 -14.09 6.05
C ILE A 42 10.10 -14.40 6.54
N GLU A 43 10.39 -15.67 6.86
CA GLU A 43 11.73 -16.07 7.29
C GLU A 43 12.80 -15.85 6.22
N GLU A 44 12.41 -15.73 4.95
CA GLU A 44 13.30 -15.48 3.81
C GLU A 44 13.47 -13.99 3.51
N LEU A 45 12.66 -13.12 4.12
CA LEU A 45 12.77 -11.66 3.93
C LEU A 45 14.01 -11.09 4.66
N PRO A 46 14.53 -9.94 4.24
CA PRO A 46 15.53 -9.18 4.99
C PRO A 46 15.11 -8.97 6.45
N GLU A 47 16.06 -9.08 7.40
CA GLU A 47 15.78 -9.03 8.84
C GLU A 47 14.96 -7.80 9.26
N VAL A 48 15.22 -6.65 8.63
CA VAL A 48 14.46 -5.41 8.88
C VAL A 48 12.98 -5.55 8.52
N LEU A 49 12.66 -6.21 7.40
CA LEU A 49 11.29 -6.49 6.99
C LEU A 49 10.66 -7.57 7.87
N GLN A 50 11.41 -8.58 8.29
CA GLN A 50 10.90 -9.54 9.26
C GLN A 50 10.46 -8.86 10.56
N ARG A 51 11.31 -7.96 11.08
CA ARG A 51 11.00 -7.16 12.27
C ARG A 51 9.82 -6.22 12.01
N HIS A 52 9.72 -5.61 10.83
CA HIS A 52 8.57 -4.81 10.42
C HIS A 52 7.25 -5.59 10.54
N TRP A 53 7.19 -6.71 9.83
CA TRP A 53 5.99 -7.55 9.73
C TRP A 53 5.58 -8.13 11.07
N ARG A 54 6.54 -8.43 11.95
CA ARG A 54 6.31 -8.88 13.32
C ARG A 54 6.04 -7.75 14.33
N GLY A 55 5.98 -6.49 13.89
CA GLY A 55 5.70 -5.34 14.76
C GLY A 55 6.86 -4.94 15.69
N ARG A 56 8.09 -5.36 15.40
CA ARG A 56 9.27 -5.22 16.27
C ARG A 56 10.24 -4.10 15.87
N LEU A 57 9.97 -3.37 14.79
CA LEU A 57 10.88 -2.37 14.22
C LEU A 57 11.08 -1.13 15.11
N PHE A 58 10.05 -0.75 15.87
CA PHE A 58 10.09 0.40 16.78
C PHE A 58 10.09 -0.08 18.24
N SER A 59 11.08 -0.91 18.61
CA SER A 59 11.30 -1.30 20.01
C SER A 59 12.02 -0.18 20.79
N GLY A 60 11.61 1.07 20.63
CA GLY A 60 11.91 2.14 21.58
C GLY A 60 10.90 2.05 22.71
N ARG A 61 11.06 1.08 23.63
CA ARG A 61 10.16 0.90 24.77
C ARG A 61 10.05 2.21 25.58
N PRO A 62 8.87 2.81 25.81
CA PRO A 62 8.54 3.19 27.17
C PRO A 62 8.25 1.90 27.95
N ALA A 63 8.69 1.85 29.19
CA ALA A 63 8.57 0.73 30.10
C ALA A 63 7.23 -0.04 30.01
N SER A 64 7.32 -1.36 29.84
CA SER A 64 6.41 -2.38 30.40
C SER A 64 4.93 -1.99 30.49
N ILE A 65 4.21 -1.94 29.36
CA ILE A 65 2.75 -2.03 29.38
C ILE A 65 2.39 -3.52 29.47
N PRO A 66 1.73 -3.98 30.55
CA PRO A 66 1.28 -5.36 30.67
C PRO A 66 0.37 -5.71 29.48
N GLY A 67 0.71 -6.80 28.76
CA GLY A 67 -0.05 -7.25 27.59
C GLY A 67 0.36 -6.63 26.25
N ALA A 68 1.32 -5.70 26.21
CA ALA A 68 1.82 -5.15 24.93
C ALA A 68 2.51 -6.19 24.05
N ASP A 69 3.23 -7.14 24.65
CA ASP A 69 3.87 -8.23 23.91
C ASP A 69 2.80 -9.17 23.28
N ALA A 70 1.75 -9.52 24.03
CA ALA A 70 0.64 -10.33 23.52
C ALA A 70 -0.15 -9.62 22.41
N ALA A 71 -0.48 -8.34 22.58
CA ALA A 71 -1.14 -7.55 21.55
C ALA A 71 -0.26 -7.35 20.30
N SER A 72 1.07 -7.28 20.47
CA SER A 72 2.01 -7.23 19.35
C SER A 72 2.06 -8.55 18.58
N ASP A 73 2.00 -9.68 19.28
CA ASP A 73 1.99 -11.01 18.66
C ASP A 73 0.64 -11.26 17.94
N ASP A 74 -0.50 -10.87 18.54
CA ASP A 74 -1.82 -10.94 17.90
C ASP A 74 -1.88 -10.06 16.63
N LEU A 75 -1.32 -8.85 16.69
CA LEU A 75 -1.25 -7.94 15.55
C LEU A 75 -0.33 -8.48 14.44
N ALA A 76 0.78 -9.12 14.83
CA ALA A 76 1.66 -9.79 13.90
C ALA A 76 0.91 -10.93 13.20
N GLU A 77 0.26 -11.82 13.96
CA GLU A 77 -0.54 -12.94 13.43
C GLU A 77 -1.64 -12.45 12.48
N ALA A 78 -2.37 -11.40 12.84
CA ALA A 78 -3.39 -10.80 11.97
C ALA A 78 -2.80 -10.27 10.65
N ARG A 79 -1.66 -9.55 10.71
CA ARG A 79 -0.95 -9.08 9.51
C ARG A 79 -0.46 -10.23 8.64
N LEU A 80 -0.02 -11.33 9.25
CA LEU A 80 0.42 -12.52 8.54
C LEU A 80 -0.76 -13.22 7.86
N GLY A 81 -1.87 -13.36 8.58
CA GLY A 81 -3.10 -13.96 8.07
C GLY A 81 -3.63 -13.27 6.83
N TRP A 82 -3.53 -11.93 6.76
CA TRP A 82 -3.99 -11.16 5.61
C TRP A 82 -3.05 -11.15 4.42
N ARG A 83 -1.81 -11.67 4.52
CA ARG A 83 -0.87 -11.71 3.38
C ARG A 83 -1.42 -12.52 2.22
N SER A 84 -2.09 -13.65 2.50
CA SER A 84 -2.69 -14.51 1.47
C SER A 84 -3.85 -13.81 0.76
N GLU A 85 -4.73 -13.14 1.51
CA GLU A 85 -5.86 -12.37 0.96
C GLU A 85 -5.37 -11.22 0.06
N ARG A 86 -4.33 -10.51 0.51
CA ARG A 86 -3.70 -9.43 -0.26
C ARG A 86 -3.02 -9.96 -1.53
N LEU A 87 -2.36 -11.11 -1.44
CA LEU A 87 -1.75 -11.78 -2.59
C LEU A 87 -2.80 -12.13 -3.65
N VAL A 88 -3.91 -12.76 -3.24
CA VAL A 88 -5.04 -13.09 -4.15
C VAL A 88 -5.58 -11.83 -4.83
N MET A 89 -5.71 -10.73 -4.08
CA MET A 89 -6.18 -9.46 -4.65
C MET A 89 -5.22 -8.88 -5.68
N LEU A 90 -3.91 -8.91 -5.40
CA LEU A 90 -2.89 -8.48 -6.37
C LEU A 90 -2.86 -9.36 -7.61
N GLU A 91 -3.00 -10.68 -7.46
CA GLU A 91 -3.11 -11.61 -8.58
C GLU A 91 -4.32 -11.31 -9.46
N LYS A 92 -5.46 -10.97 -8.87
CA LYS A 92 -6.66 -10.51 -9.59
C LYS A 92 -6.38 -9.24 -10.39
N TRP A 93 -5.74 -8.23 -9.79
CA TRP A 93 -5.50 -6.94 -10.44
C TRP A 93 -4.42 -6.97 -11.53
N LEU A 94 -3.45 -7.89 -11.41
CA LEU A 94 -2.33 -8.06 -12.34
C LEU A 94 -2.56 -9.13 -13.42
N ALA A 95 -3.70 -9.85 -13.39
CA ALA A 95 -4.00 -10.88 -14.37
C ALA A 95 -4.09 -10.32 -15.81
N PRO A 96 -3.86 -11.15 -16.85
CA PRO A 96 -4.09 -10.72 -18.23
C PRO A 96 -5.52 -10.23 -18.43
N GLY A 97 -5.69 -9.05 -19.03
CA GLY A 97 -6.99 -8.40 -19.22
C GLY A 97 -7.56 -7.72 -17.96
N ALA A 98 -6.83 -7.70 -16.85
CA ALA A 98 -7.18 -6.97 -15.63
C ALA A 98 -6.73 -5.49 -15.70
N PRO A 99 -7.07 -4.65 -14.70
CA PRO A 99 -6.78 -3.21 -14.69
C PRO A 99 -5.33 -2.83 -14.96
N PHE A 100 -4.39 -3.69 -14.56
CA PHE A 100 -2.96 -3.52 -14.76
C PHE A 100 -2.35 -4.58 -15.71
N GLY A 101 -3.19 -5.33 -16.45
CA GLY A 101 -2.76 -6.23 -17.52
C GLY A 101 -2.32 -5.48 -18.79
N GLU A 102 -1.96 -6.23 -19.84
CA GLU A 102 -1.32 -5.66 -21.05
C GLU A 102 -2.21 -4.66 -21.83
N GLY A 103 -1.66 -3.48 -22.11
CA GLY A 103 -2.13 -2.53 -23.12
C GLY A 103 -2.97 -1.35 -22.61
N GLY A 104 -2.62 -0.13 -23.05
CA GLY A 104 -3.48 1.06 -22.93
C GLY A 104 -3.60 1.71 -21.55
N ASN A 105 -4.73 2.40 -21.34
CA ASN A 105 -5.14 3.01 -20.07
C ASN A 105 -5.74 1.94 -19.15
N GLY A 106 -5.56 2.10 -17.84
CA GLY A 106 -6.08 1.17 -16.84
C GLY A 106 -7.30 1.72 -16.12
N VAL A 107 -8.26 0.85 -15.78
CA VAL A 107 -9.39 1.20 -14.92
C VAL A 107 -9.49 0.17 -13.80
N LEU A 108 -9.22 0.60 -12.57
CA LEU A 108 -9.41 -0.19 -11.37
C LEU A 108 -10.73 0.20 -10.72
N THR A 109 -11.63 -0.77 -10.57
CA THR A 109 -12.92 -0.59 -9.91
C THR A 109 -12.93 -1.39 -8.60
N LEU A 110 -13.11 -0.69 -7.49
CA LEU A 110 -13.06 -1.23 -6.14
C LEU A 110 -14.47 -1.16 -5.53
N PRO A 111 -15.15 -2.30 -5.35
CA PRO A 111 -16.38 -2.34 -4.58
C PRO A 111 -16.09 -2.00 -3.10
N PRO A 112 -17.12 -1.59 -2.33
CA PRO A 112 -16.95 -1.14 -0.94
C PRO A 112 -16.15 -2.05 -0.01
N ASP A 113 -16.22 -3.36 -0.22
CA ASP A 113 -15.55 -4.40 0.55
C ASP A 113 -14.06 -4.58 0.16
N GLU A 114 -13.65 -4.10 -1.01
CA GLU A 114 -12.25 -4.16 -1.47
C GLU A 114 -11.46 -2.87 -1.16
N ILE A 115 -12.13 -1.78 -0.79
CA ILE A 115 -11.49 -0.47 -0.54
C ILE A 115 -10.49 -0.55 0.62
N ASP A 116 -10.86 -1.15 1.75
CA ASP A 116 -9.98 -1.28 2.91
C ASP A 116 -8.75 -2.14 2.58
N LEU A 117 -8.95 -3.21 1.80
CA LEU A 117 -7.86 -4.08 1.35
C LEU A 117 -6.90 -3.31 0.42
N PHE A 118 -7.42 -2.52 -0.50
CA PHE A 118 -6.63 -1.65 -1.38
C PHE A 118 -5.75 -0.67 -0.60
N PHE A 119 -6.33 0.04 0.37
CA PHE A 119 -5.54 0.93 1.21
C PHE A 119 -4.50 0.18 2.04
N SER A 120 -4.83 -1.01 2.53
CA SER A 120 -3.88 -1.83 3.29
C SER A 120 -2.68 -2.24 2.43
N ILE A 121 -2.89 -2.63 1.17
CA ILE A 121 -1.82 -3.04 0.25
C ILE A 121 -0.89 -1.86 -0.04
N ILE A 122 -1.46 -0.68 -0.36
CA ILE A 122 -0.67 0.51 -0.65
C ILE A 122 0.14 0.94 0.58
N ASN A 123 -0.50 0.97 1.74
CA ASN A 123 0.16 1.38 2.97
C ASN A 123 1.27 0.41 3.37
N ASP A 124 1.06 -0.89 3.23
CA ASP A 124 2.09 -1.90 3.54
C ASP A 124 3.30 -1.77 2.62
N ARG A 125 3.11 -1.42 1.34
CA ARG A 125 4.22 -1.13 0.43
C ARG A 125 5.01 0.10 0.89
N ARG A 126 4.32 1.20 1.25
CA ARG A 126 4.97 2.41 1.79
C ARG A 126 5.81 2.08 3.03
N LEU A 127 5.23 1.35 3.98
CA LEU A 127 5.90 1.00 5.22
C LEU A 127 7.06 0.02 5.01
N SER A 128 6.92 -0.93 4.08
CA SER A 128 7.99 -1.86 3.72
C SER A 128 9.16 -1.13 3.08
N LEU A 129 8.92 -0.15 2.20
CA LEU A 129 9.97 0.70 1.64
C LEU A 129 10.66 1.53 2.72
N ALA A 130 9.88 2.18 3.59
CA ALA A 130 10.44 2.97 4.68
C ALA A 130 11.34 2.14 5.59
N ALA A 131 10.91 0.91 5.92
CA ALA A 131 11.68 -0.04 6.70
C ALA A 131 12.95 -0.49 5.98
N LEU A 132 12.84 -0.89 4.71
CA LEU A 132 13.95 -1.46 3.94
C LEU A 132 15.07 -0.44 3.68
N TYR A 133 14.69 0.80 3.40
CA TYR A 133 15.63 1.87 3.04
C TYR A 133 15.91 2.84 4.19
N LEU A 134 15.42 2.55 5.40
CA LEU A 134 15.58 3.38 6.60
C LEU A 134 15.17 4.84 6.36
N VAL A 135 14.04 5.03 5.68
CA VAL A 135 13.52 6.36 5.35
C VAL A 135 13.07 7.06 6.64
N THR A 136 13.65 8.24 6.90
CA THR A 136 13.36 9.09 8.06
C THR A 136 12.41 10.23 7.67
N GLU A 137 11.87 10.94 8.66
CA GLU A 137 11.10 12.16 8.43
C GLU A 137 11.90 13.20 7.63
N ASP A 138 13.18 13.41 7.98
CA ASP A 138 14.07 14.32 7.25
C ASP A 138 14.18 13.96 5.75
N LEU A 139 14.19 12.66 5.42
CA LEU A 139 14.22 12.20 4.02
C LEU A 139 12.88 12.41 3.30
N MET A 140 11.76 12.34 4.02
CA MET A 140 10.42 12.61 3.49
C MET A 140 10.19 14.11 3.25
N GLU A 141 10.96 14.99 3.88
CA GLU A 141 10.91 16.44 3.67
C GLU A 141 11.99 16.96 2.72
N ALA A 142 12.97 16.10 2.37
CA ALA A 142 14.06 16.46 1.48
C ALA A 142 13.59 16.65 0.02
N ASP A 143 14.37 17.43 -0.73
CA ASP A 143 14.23 17.50 -2.18
C ASP A 143 14.55 16.11 -2.79
N ILE A 144 13.54 15.47 -3.37
CA ILE A 144 13.62 14.13 -3.95
C ILE A 144 14.78 14.04 -4.94
N GLU A 145 15.02 15.08 -5.76
CA GLU A 145 16.08 15.07 -6.77
C GLU A 145 17.50 15.03 -6.17
N ALA A 146 17.65 15.51 -4.94
CA ALA A 146 18.91 15.55 -4.21
C ALA A 146 19.20 14.26 -3.41
N ILE A 147 18.21 13.38 -3.22
CA ILE A 147 18.38 12.15 -2.45
C ILE A 147 19.31 11.18 -3.18
N GLN A 148 20.28 10.63 -2.45
CA GLN A 148 21.20 9.60 -2.91
C GLN A 148 21.30 8.49 -1.86
N PRO A 149 21.48 7.22 -2.26
CA PRO A 149 21.64 6.73 -3.63
C PRO A 149 20.30 6.64 -4.41
N GLN A 150 20.37 6.29 -5.70
CA GLN A 150 19.19 6.24 -6.60
C GLN A 150 18.08 5.33 -6.08
N GLU A 151 18.42 4.21 -5.44
CA GLU A 151 17.44 3.28 -4.88
C GLU A 151 16.67 3.90 -3.71
N LEU A 152 17.34 4.70 -2.88
CA LEU A 152 16.68 5.45 -1.80
C LEU A 152 15.78 6.55 -2.36
N GLN A 153 16.25 7.27 -3.38
CA GLN A 153 15.44 8.26 -4.09
C GLN A 153 14.17 7.65 -4.67
N GLN A 154 14.30 6.49 -5.34
CA GLN A 154 13.15 5.75 -5.88
C GLN A 154 12.18 5.31 -4.78
N ALA A 155 12.70 4.81 -3.65
CA ALA A 155 11.86 4.41 -2.51
C ALA A 155 11.08 5.61 -1.94
N VAL A 156 11.73 6.75 -1.71
CA VAL A 156 11.08 7.97 -1.20
C VAL A 156 10.03 8.47 -2.18
N TRP A 157 10.36 8.53 -3.47
CA TRP A 157 9.41 8.91 -4.52
C TRP A 157 8.18 7.99 -4.55
N GLU A 158 8.38 6.67 -4.47
CA GLU A 158 7.28 5.70 -4.47
C GLU A 158 6.42 5.87 -3.22
N ILE A 159 7.01 6.13 -2.04
CA ILE A 159 6.25 6.40 -0.81
C ILE A 159 5.35 7.64 -0.97
N HIS A 160 5.86 8.73 -1.57
CA HIS A 160 5.08 9.94 -1.82
C HIS A 160 3.97 9.71 -2.86
N LEU A 161 4.27 9.02 -3.95
CA LEU A 161 3.28 8.66 -4.96
C LEU A 161 2.12 7.90 -4.32
N LEU A 162 2.43 6.89 -3.51
CA LEU A 162 1.44 6.06 -2.87
C LEU A 162 0.62 6.83 -1.81
N ALA A 163 1.26 7.74 -1.07
CA ALA A 163 0.55 8.65 -0.18
C ALA A 163 -0.45 9.53 -0.95
N PHE A 164 0.00 10.12 -2.05
CA PHE A 164 -0.84 10.93 -2.93
C PHE A 164 -2.04 10.13 -3.46
N VAL A 165 -1.84 8.88 -3.91
CA VAL A 165 -2.94 8.01 -4.35
C VAL A 165 -3.96 7.81 -3.22
N MET A 166 -3.50 7.48 -2.01
CA MET A 166 -4.39 7.28 -0.86
C MET A 166 -5.17 8.54 -0.51
N GLU A 167 -4.49 9.69 -0.45
CA GLU A 167 -5.10 10.98 -0.10
C GLU A 167 -6.20 11.38 -1.09
N ASN A 168 -5.96 11.25 -2.39
CA ASN A 168 -6.98 11.55 -3.39
C ASN A 168 -8.19 10.60 -3.31
N CYS A 169 -7.96 9.32 -3.01
CA CYS A 169 -9.07 8.38 -2.78
C CYS A 169 -9.88 8.77 -1.54
N LEU A 170 -9.21 9.13 -0.44
CA LEU A 170 -9.87 9.55 0.79
C LEU A 170 -10.63 10.86 0.62
N GLN A 171 -10.06 11.83 -0.08
CA GLN A 171 -10.72 13.09 -0.41
C GLN A 171 -12.01 12.82 -1.23
N CYS A 172 -11.93 11.98 -2.26
CA CYS A 172 -13.10 11.60 -3.06
C CYS A 172 -14.20 10.94 -2.21
N ILE A 173 -13.82 10.09 -1.24
CA ILE A 173 -14.76 9.46 -0.31
C ILE A 173 -15.36 10.48 0.68
N GLN A 174 -14.59 11.48 1.11
CA GLN A 174 -15.04 12.54 2.03
C GLN A 174 -16.03 13.48 1.35
N GLU A 175 -15.71 13.98 0.16
CA GLU A 175 -16.58 14.85 -0.64
C GLU A 175 -17.95 14.19 -0.86
N TRP A 176 -17.98 12.88 -1.12
CA TRP A 176 -19.22 12.13 -1.25
C TRP A 176 -20.06 12.08 0.03
N LYS A 177 -19.44 12.01 1.21
CA LYS A 177 -20.15 12.02 2.50
C LYS A 177 -20.77 13.37 2.80
N GLU A 178 -20.17 14.46 2.33
CA GLU A 178 -20.68 15.82 2.53
C GLU A 178 -21.86 16.15 1.60
N GLU A 179 -22.01 15.42 0.49
CA GLU A 179 -23.14 15.51 -0.45
C GLU A 179 -24.41 14.73 -0.01
N LEU A 180 -24.36 14.02 1.12
CA LEU A 180 -25.47 13.23 1.70
C LEU A 180 -26.15 13.95 2.87
#